data_AF-A0A5S4T5M9-F1
#
_entry.id   AF-A0A5S4T5M9-F1
#
_cell.length_a   1.000
_cell.length_b   1.000
_cell.length_c   1.000
_cell.angle_alpha   90.00
_cell.angle_beta   90.00
_cell.angle_gamma   90.00
#
_symmetry.space_group_name_H-M   'P 1'
#
loop_
_entity.id
_entity.type
_entity.pdbx_description
1 polymer ?
#
loop_
_entity_poly.entity_id
_entity_poly.type
_entity_poly.pdbx_seq_one_letter_code
_entity_poly.pdbx_strand_id
1 'polypeptide(L)'
;GMSAKRTIILSMIISGALAGVGGVVEGLGTFQNVYVQGSSLAVGFNGMAVSLLANNSPIGILFAAFLFAVLQVGAPGMNTATIPAELVNIVTASIIFFVSIHYIIEHFIKPRKQAKVKGGK
;
A
#
# COMPACT_ATOMS: atom_id res chain seq x y z
N GLY A 1 -26.64 20.35 1.19
CA GLY A 1 -25.25 20.76 0.93
C GLY A 1 -24.32 19.93 1.79
N MET A 2 -23.24 19.39 1.23
CA MET A 2 -22.25 18.65 2.03
C MET A 2 -21.43 19.64 2.87
N SER A 3 -21.44 19.46 4.18
CA SER A 3 -20.57 20.19 5.09
C SER A 3 -19.13 19.73 4.89
N ALA A 4 -18.31 20.54 4.23
CA ALA A 4 -16.89 20.24 3.99
C ALA A 4 -16.14 19.94 5.29
N LYS A 5 -16.41 20.70 6.36
CA LYS A 5 -15.83 20.46 7.69
C LYS A 5 -16.20 19.07 8.23
N ARG A 6 -17.47 18.66 8.09
CA ARG A 6 -17.94 17.35 8.57
C ARG A 6 -17.32 16.20 7.77
N THR A 7 -17.22 16.34 6.45
CA THR A 7 -16.59 15.33 5.58
C THR A 7 -15.11 15.17 5.88
N ILE A 8 -14.38 16.28 6.07
CA ILE A 8 -12.94 16.23 6.41
C ILE A 8 -12.73 15.51 7.74
N ILE A 9 -13.49 15.88 8.78
CA ILE A 9 -13.38 15.26 10.11
C ILE A 9 -13.73 13.76 10.05
N LEU A 10 -14.82 13.40 9.37
CA LEU A 10 -15.20 12.00 9.18
C LEU A 10 -14.10 11.20 8.45
N SER A 11 -13.53 11.74 7.37
CA SER A 11 -12.46 11.05 6.65
C SER A 11 -11.22 10.82 7.51
N MET A 12 -10.80 11.83 8.29
CA MET A 12 -9.65 11.74 9.20
C MET A 12 -9.87 10.69 10.30
N ILE A 13 -11.07 10.67 10.88
CA ILE A 13 -11.42 9.68 11.91
C ILE A 13 -11.40 8.27 11.33
N ILE A 14 -12.00 8.06 10.15
CA ILE A 14 -12.05 6.74 9.51
C ILE A 14 -10.64 6.27 9.13
N SER A 15 -9.83 7.12 8.50
CA SER A 15 -8.45 6.75 8.13
C SER A 15 -7.59 6.50 9.37
N GLY A 16 -7.73 7.32 10.42
CA GLY A 16 -7.01 7.17 11.67
C GLY A 16 -7.38 5.88 12.40
N ALA A 17 -8.66 5.53 12.44
CA ALA A 17 -9.13 4.28 13.03
C ALA A 17 -8.57 3.07 12.29
N LEU A 18 -8.59 3.08 10.95
CA LEU A 18 -8.04 1.98 10.14
C LEU A 18 -6.52 1.84 10.29
N ALA A 19 -5.78 2.96 10.27
CA ALA A 19 -4.33 2.96 10.48
C ALA A 19 -3.97 2.48 11.90
N GLY A 20 -4.76 2.88 12.90
CA GLY A 20 -4.62 2.42 14.29
C GLY A 20 -4.82 0.90 14.42
N VAL A 21 -5.89 0.36 13.84
CA VAL A 21 -6.14 -1.10 13.85
C VAL A 21 -4.99 -1.86 13.18
N GLY A 22 -4.51 -1.38 12.03
CA GLY A 22 -3.35 -1.99 11.35
C GLY A 22 -2.08 -1.98 12.21
N GLY A 23 -1.79 -0.86 12.89
CA GLY A 23 -0.65 -0.75 13.80
C GLY A 23 -0.77 -1.66 15.03
N VAL A 24 -1.98 -1.82 15.58
CA VAL A 24 -2.22 -2.72 16.73
C VAL A 24 -2.08 -4.18 16.32
N VAL A 25 -2.57 -4.57 15.14
CA VAL A 25 -2.41 -5.93 14.60
C VAL A 25 -0.94 -6.27 14.39
N GLU A 26 -0.16 -5.37 13.80
CA GLU A 26 1.28 -5.57 13.60
C GLU A 26 2.04 -5.59 14.95
N GLY A 27 1.74 -4.66 15.84
CA GLY A 27 2.44 -4.50 17.11
C GLY A 27 2.15 -5.59 18.14
N LEU A 28 0.90 -6.04 18.26
CA LEU A 28 0.50 -7.09 19.21
C LEU A 28 0.57 -8.50 18.60
N GLY A 29 0.33 -8.63 17.29
CA GLY A 29 0.25 -9.93 16.60
C GLY A 29 1.61 -10.52 16.23
N THR A 30 2.50 -9.73 15.62
CA THR A 30 3.75 -10.24 15.03
C THR A 30 4.85 -10.44 16.08
N PHE A 31 4.93 -9.59 17.11
CA PHE A 31 6.06 -9.56 18.05
C PHE A 31 5.75 -10.12 19.45
N GLN A 32 4.48 -10.45 19.75
CA GLN A 32 3.98 -10.96 21.05
C GLN A 32 4.40 -10.15 22.31
N ASN A 33 5.03 -8.99 22.11
CA ASN A 33 5.49 -8.01 23.08
C ASN A 33 5.50 -6.66 22.37
N VAL A 34 5.33 -5.56 23.11
CA VAL A 34 5.50 -4.20 22.58
C VAL A 34 6.97 -4.06 22.15
N TYR A 35 7.27 -4.40 20.91
CA TYR A 35 8.61 -4.40 20.37
C TYR A 35 9.09 -2.94 20.32
N VAL A 36 10.18 -2.64 21.02
CA VAL A 36 10.89 -1.37 20.85
C VAL A 36 11.59 -1.44 19.49
N GLN A 37 10.87 -1.08 18.44
CA GLN A 37 11.35 -1.13 17.08
C GLN A 37 12.37 0.00 16.88
N GLY A 38 13.66 -0.33 16.93
CA GLY A 38 14.75 0.62 16.70
C GLY A 38 14.97 1.02 15.23
N SER A 39 14.07 0.62 14.32
CA SER A 39 14.20 0.81 12.87
C SER A 39 12.89 1.33 12.25
N SER A 40 13.01 1.98 11.08
CA SER A 40 11.88 2.56 10.37
C SER A 40 10.83 1.51 10.00
N LEU A 41 9.56 1.79 10.33
CA LEU A 41 8.42 0.91 10.05
C LEU A 41 8.26 0.70 8.53
N ALA A 42 8.73 -0.43 8.01
CA ALA A 42 8.68 -0.76 6.57
C ALA A 42 7.25 -0.92 6.03
N VAL A 43 6.29 -1.24 6.91
CA VAL A 43 4.86 -1.39 6.57
C VAL A 43 4.27 -0.14 5.89
N GLY A 44 4.63 1.06 6.35
CA GLY A 44 4.12 2.31 5.76
C GLY A 44 4.67 2.56 4.35
N PHE A 45 5.96 2.28 4.14
CA PHE A 45 6.61 2.41 2.84
C PHE A 45 6.06 1.41 1.83
N ASN A 46 5.90 0.15 2.24
CA ASN A 46 5.30 -0.89 1.43
C ASN A 46 3.83 -0.56 1.08
N GLY A 47 3.06 -0.02 2.03
CA GLY A 47 1.69 0.43 1.79
C GLY A 47 1.58 1.56 0.76
N MET A 48 2.51 2.52 0.77
CA MET A 48 2.59 3.55 -0.29
C MET A 48 2.89 2.94 -1.66
N ALA A 49 3.80 1.97 -1.74
CA ALA A 49 4.09 1.29 -3.01
C ALA A 49 2.88 0.50 -3.54
N VAL A 50 2.14 -0.16 -2.67
CA VAL A 50 0.93 -0.92 -3.02
C VAL A 50 -0.21 0.00 -3.50
N SER A 51 -0.36 1.20 -2.93
CA SER A 51 -1.36 2.16 -3.39
C SER A 51 -1.05 2.71 -4.78
N LEU A 52 0.24 2.91 -5.09
CA LEU A 52 0.72 3.26 -6.43
C LEU A 52 0.51 2.12 -7.43
N LEU A 53 0.79 0.87 -7.03
CA LEU A 53 0.51 -0.32 -7.83
C LEU A 53 -0.97 -0.41 -8.22
N ALA A 54 -1.87 -0.05 -7.30
CA ALA A 54 -3.30 -0.05 -7.53
C ALA A 54 -3.84 1.22 -8.23
N ASN A 55 -2.98 2.15 -8.64
CA ASN A 55 -3.36 3.44 -9.22
C ASN A 55 -4.40 4.21 -8.38
N ASN A 56 -4.27 4.16 -7.05
CA ASN A 56 -5.20 4.76 -6.09
C ASN A 56 -6.68 4.31 -6.25
N SER A 57 -6.92 3.17 -6.91
CA SER A 57 -8.25 2.58 -7.03
C SER A 57 -8.59 1.80 -5.75
N PRO A 58 -9.71 2.10 -5.06
CA PRO A 58 -10.08 1.41 -3.83
C PRO A 58 -10.18 -0.11 -3.98
N ILE A 59 -10.70 -0.57 -5.14
CA ILE A 59 -10.83 -2.00 -5.42
C ILE A 59 -9.47 -2.62 -5.77
N GLY A 60 -8.62 -1.89 -6.50
CA GLY A 60 -7.28 -2.35 -6.87
C GLY A 60 -6.36 -2.51 -5.65
N ILE A 61 -6.52 -1.64 -4.65
CA ILE A 61 -5.73 -1.67 -3.41
C ILE A 61 -5.97 -2.99 -2.66
N LEU A 62 -7.21 -3.49 -2.64
CA LEU A 62 -7.53 -4.76 -1.97
C LEU A 62 -6.81 -5.96 -2.61
N PHE A 63 -6.84 -6.06 -3.94
CA PHE A 63 -6.15 -7.15 -4.65
C PHE A 63 -4.63 -7.04 -4.56
N ALA A 64 -4.09 -5.82 -4.68
CA ALA A 64 -2.66 -5.56 -4.58
C ALA A 64 -2.12 -5.85 -3.17
N ALA A 65 -2.85 -5.41 -2.13
CA ALA A 65 -2.50 -5.69 -0.74
C ALA A 65 -2.59 -7.18 -0.41
N PHE A 66 -3.56 -7.91 -0.99
CA PHE A 66 -3.67 -9.35 -0.82
C PHE A 66 -2.45 -10.10 -1.38
N LEU A 67 -2.05 -9.79 -2.62
CA LEU A 67 -0.86 -10.37 -3.22
C LEU A 67 0.39 -10.08 -2.36
N PHE A 68 0.53 -8.82 -1.94
CA PHE A 68 1.66 -8.39 -1.11
C PHE A 68 1.69 -9.11 0.25
N ALA A 69 0.53 -9.28 0.90
CA ALA A 69 0.39 -9.98 2.17
C ALA A 69 0.75 -11.47 2.05
N VAL A 70 0.27 -12.15 0.99
CA VAL A 70 0.60 -13.57 0.75
C VAL A 70 2.10 -13.77 0.56
N LEU A 71 2.76 -12.90 -0.19
CA LEU A 71 4.22 -12.97 -0.40
C LEU A 71 4.98 -12.75 0.93
N GLN A 72 4.62 -11.73 1.70
CA GLN A 72 5.24 -11.44 3.00
C GLN A 72 5.02 -12.56 4.02
N VAL A 73 3.81 -13.08 4.15
CA VAL A 73 3.48 -14.17 5.10
C VAL A 73 4.06 -15.51 4.64
N GLY A 74 4.31 -15.69 3.33
CA GLY A 74 5.00 -16.85 2.80
C GLY A 74 6.51 -16.87 3.07
N ALA A 75 7.14 -15.72 3.29
CA ALA A 75 8.60 -15.61 3.47
C ALA A 75 9.14 -16.37 4.70
N PRO A 76 8.50 -16.32 5.89
CA PRO A 76 8.91 -17.13 7.04
C PRO A 76 8.89 -18.64 6.77
N GLY A 77 7.90 -19.13 6.02
CA GLY A 77 7.81 -20.55 5.66
C GLY A 77 8.90 -21.02 4.69
N MET A 78 9.47 -20.10 3.91
CA MET A 78 10.60 -20.37 3.02
C MET A 78 11.91 -20.55 3.78
N ASN A 79 12.09 -19.87 4.92
CA ASN A 79 13.26 -20.08 5.79
C ASN A 79 13.31 -21.53 6.33
N THR A 80 12.15 -22.13 6.62
CA THR A 80 12.05 -23.54 7.06
C THR A 80 12.46 -24.51 5.95
N ALA A 81 12.36 -24.11 4.68
CA ALA A 81 12.74 -24.89 3.51
C ALA A 81 14.17 -24.59 3.01
N THR A 82 15.03 -23.92 3.81
CA THR A 82 16.40 -23.52 3.43
C THR A 82 16.45 -22.48 2.28
N ILE A 83 15.32 -21.83 1.96
CA ILE A 83 15.27 -20.76 0.97
C ILE A 83 15.37 -19.41 1.69
N PRO A 84 16.34 -18.53 1.32
CA PRO A 84 16.49 -17.23 1.96
C PRO A 84 15.25 -16.34 1.72
N ALA A 85 14.74 -15.71 2.78
CA ALA A 85 13.62 -14.77 2.70
C ALA A 85 13.94 -13.52 1.85
N GLU A 86 15.22 -13.26 1.59
CA GLU A 86 15.70 -12.24 0.67
C GLU A 86 15.09 -12.38 -0.73
N LEU A 87 14.77 -13.60 -1.18
CA LEU A 87 14.09 -13.81 -2.45
C LEU A 87 12.70 -13.14 -2.49
N VAL A 88 11.96 -13.16 -1.39
CA VAL A 88 10.65 -12.49 -1.33
C VAL A 88 10.82 -10.97 -1.41
N ASN A 89 11.84 -10.42 -0.77
CA ASN A 89 12.15 -8.99 -0.85
C ASN A 89 12.53 -8.57 -2.26
N ILE A 90 13.32 -9.38 -2.98
CA ILE A 90 13.69 -9.12 -4.38
C ILE A 90 12.46 -9.19 -5.29
N VAL A 91 11.62 -10.21 -5.11
CA VAL A 91 10.39 -10.38 -5.92
C VAL A 91 9.44 -9.22 -5.69
N THR A 92 9.15 -8.85 -4.44
CA THR A 92 8.26 -7.72 -4.12
C THR A 92 8.82 -6.39 -4.64
N ALA A 93 10.12 -6.14 -4.49
CA ALA A 93 10.78 -4.96 -5.06
C ALA A 93 10.69 -4.94 -6.60
N SER A 94 10.87 -6.08 -7.27
CA SER A 94 10.75 -6.17 -8.72
C SER A 94 9.34 -5.88 -9.22
N ILE A 95 8.30 -6.36 -8.52
CA ILE A 95 6.89 -6.08 -8.86
C ILE A 95 6.63 -4.58 -8.75
N ILE A 96 7.03 -3.97 -7.64
CA ILE A 96 6.89 -2.52 -7.42
C ILE A 96 7.65 -1.74 -8.50
N PHE A 97 8.87 -2.16 -8.83
CA PHE A 97 9.70 -1.52 -9.86
C PHE A 97 9.03 -1.56 -11.24
N PHE A 98 8.59 -2.73 -11.69
CA PHE A 98 7.92 -2.87 -12.99
C PHE A 98 6.64 -2.05 -13.08
N VAL A 99 5.82 -2.02 -12.02
CA VAL A 99 4.58 -1.23 -12.04
C VAL A 99 4.85 0.26 -11.94
N SER A 100 5.83 0.67 -11.14
CA SER A 100 6.24 2.08 -11.05
C SER A 100 6.70 2.59 -12.42
N ILE A 101 7.48 1.80 -13.16
CA ILE A 101 7.89 2.14 -14.53
C ILE A 101 6.68 2.23 -15.46
N HIS A 102 5.77 1.27 -15.42
CA HIS A 102 4.55 1.32 -16.24
C HIS A 102 3.73 2.58 -15.95
N TYR A 103 3.53 2.91 -14.68
CA TYR A 103 2.86 4.14 -14.26
C TYR A 103 3.58 5.40 -14.74
N ILE A 104 4.91 5.46 -14.61
CA ILE A 104 5.72 6.59 -15.11
C ILE A 104 5.56 6.72 -16.62
N ILE A 105 5.64 5.63 -17.39
CA ILE A 105 5.48 5.65 -18.84
C ILE A 105 4.09 6.16 -19.22
N GLU A 106 3.02 5.64 -18.61
CA GLU A 106 1.67 6.09 -18.90
C GLU A 106 1.43 7.55 -18.53
N HIS A 107 2.00 8.03 -17.42
CA HIS A 107 1.79 9.38 -16.92
C HIS A 107 2.67 10.43 -17.60
N PHE A 108 3.91 10.10 -17.96
CA PHE A 108 4.86 11.04 -18.57
C PHE A 108 4.89 10.99 -20.11
N ILE A 109 4.60 9.84 -20.74
CA ILE A 109 4.79 9.68 -22.20
C ILE A 109 3.47 9.81 -22.99
N LYS A 110 2.31 9.59 -22.38
CA LYS A 110 1.03 9.97 -23.02
C LYS A 110 0.75 11.46 -22.76
N PRO A 111 0.81 12.36 -23.76
CA PRO A 111 0.25 13.69 -23.59
C PRO A 111 -1.24 13.50 -23.30
N ARG A 112 -1.65 14.07 -22.17
CA ARG A 112 -3.00 14.17 -21.59
C ARG A 112 -4.09 14.49 -22.64
N LYS A 113 -4.45 13.53 -23.47
CA LYS A 113 -5.58 13.59 -24.41
C LYS A 113 -6.77 12.90 -23.76
N GLN A 114 -7.49 13.65 -22.93
CA GLN A 114 -8.94 13.57 -22.65
C GLN A 114 -9.25 14.70 -21.65
N ALA A 115 -9.64 15.89 -22.14
CA ALA A 115 -11.03 16.33 -22.34
C ALA A 115 -11.68 16.72 -20.99
N LYS A 116 -11.82 18.00 -20.60
CA LYS A 116 -12.44 19.14 -21.30
C LYS A 116 -13.91 18.91 -21.69
N VAL A 117 -14.77 18.48 -20.76
CA VAL A 117 -16.25 18.63 -20.76
C VAL A 117 -16.64 18.53 -19.27
N LYS A 118 -17.22 19.48 -18.53
CA LYS A 118 -18.28 20.45 -18.79
C LYS A 118 -18.20 21.53 -17.70
N GLY A 119 -17.57 22.66 -18.01
CA GLY A 119 -17.85 23.93 -17.34
C GLY A 119 -18.64 24.75 -18.35
N GLY A 120 -19.92 25.02 -18.07
CA GLY A 120 -20.79 25.69 -19.03
C GLY A 120 -22.21 25.84 -18.51
N LYS A 121 -22.42 26.98 -17.82
CA LYS A 121 -23.67 27.57 -17.31
C LYS A 121 -24.27 26.91 -16.07
#